data_AF-A0A942RLB3-F1
#
_entry.id   AF-A0A942RLB3-F1
#
_cell.length_a   1.000
_cell.length_b   1.000
_cell.length_c   1.000
_cell.angle_alpha   90.00
_cell.angle_beta   90.00
_cell.angle_gamma   90.00
#
_symmetry.space_group_name_H-M   'P 1'
#
loop_
_entity.id
_entity.type
_entity.pdbx_description
1 polymer ?
#
loop_
_entity_poly.entity_id
_entity_poly.type
_entity_poly.pdbx_seq_one_letter_code
_entity_poly.pdbx_strand_id
1 'polypeptide(L)'
;PEEERELKQVFNRDFTRAFLAGNPGRDYISYKRPNNRGLLLGRVTNFDKNTNQAQVKLELPLMVGDGIEVWISQGGRVATSLGRILVGKQQVTDAQPGQSVLIDLPKRVNPGDRVFKTHDQKLITRAQSSYREGKKKIRITLKAEVALEKPFRLELWDDQGNHAQFESQVVGAKAEKRPVTEENLMEQLNRLGNTPFVIGNAQLSIESGVMLPVSVINQVRREAIDRLETKRTEGFTREKLDVAQVVAGFNGLLKEHMPSNRIKGEHGKREGKRPELMVNVGSLAALKAALGAGVSGIYVGGEQFRSGNNFTPGEMGAGIRLCKKEGVKVILTLPRIIHDNQLPAGLKELVTVVGQVQPDGILIGNLGGIKLAKTFFPGVPAWGDYFLNTFNWASTMFFYNQGLARITLSPELTMQQIRGLVTSNVSLEILIHGTMLMMTTEYCPVGSLVGGRQTGEDCSMPCVNKKYGLKDRMNFVFPVEQDKYCRSYIYNPKKLCMIEHIRELAGLGVDSWRLELSNAGPDEVRNTVEIYRREFELFYCNPRTYDNVGGETGKKELAEYSKAGFTKGHYYRGVLES
;
A
#
# COMPACT_ATOMS: atom_id res chain seq x y z
N PRO A 1 17.04 22.80 6.45
CA PRO A 1 18.38 22.50 5.85
C PRO A 1 19.10 21.33 6.55
N GLU A 2 19.17 21.34 7.89
CA GLU A 2 19.84 20.29 8.67
C GLU A 2 19.00 19.00 8.76
N GLU A 3 17.71 19.10 9.09
CA GLU A 3 16.79 17.94 9.14
C GLU A 3 16.70 17.21 7.80
N GLU A 4 16.62 17.96 6.69
CA GLU A 4 16.61 17.37 5.34
C GLU A 4 17.90 16.59 5.05
N ARG A 5 19.04 17.09 5.53
CA ARG A 5 20.33 16.43 5.40
C ARG A 5 20.38 15.15 6.23
N GLU A 6 19.92 15.20 7.48
CA GLU A 6 19.83 14.02 8.35
C GLU A 6 18.93 12.95 7.71
N LEU A 7 17.75 13.33 7.19
CA LEU A 7 16.85 12.41 6.50
C LEU A 7 17.51 11.78 5.27
N LYS A 8 18.27 12.56 4.47
CA LYS A 8 19.03 12.02 3.32
C LYS A 8 20.14 11.05 3.75
N GLN A 9 20.72 11.20 4.94
CA GLN A 9 21.75 10.28 5.42
C GLN A 9 21.18 8.94 5.87
N VAL A 10 19.94 8.90 6.37
CA VAL A 10 19.25 7.64 6.71
C VAL A 10 18.95 6.84 5.44
N PHE A 11 18.32 7.48 4.44
CA PHE A 11 18.03 6.84 3.16
C PHE A 11 17.72 7.88 2.08
N ASN A 12 18.50 7.91 0.98
CA ASN A 12 18.28 8.85 -0.11
C ASN A 12 18.12 8.16 -1.48
N ARG A 13 16.89 8.20 -2.02
CA ARG A 13 16.55 7.95 -3.44
C ARG A 13 15.99 9.22 -4.12
N ASP A 14 16.29 10.39 -3.55
CA ASP A 14 15.66 11.70 -3.71
C ASP A 14 14.27 11.78 -3.04
N PHE A 15 13.96 12.93 -2.41
CA PHE A 15 12.64 13.18 -1.86
C PHE A 15 11.69 13.66 -2.96
N THR A 16 10.48 13.13 -2.96
CA THR A 16 9.41 13.55 -3.88
C THR A 16 8.23 14.08 -3.08
N ARG A 17 7.53 15.08 -3.63
CA ARG A 17 6.21 15.53 -3.13
C ARG A 17 5.07 14.58 -3.54
N ALA A 18 5.42 13.48 -4.19
CA ALA A 18 4.48 12.58 -4.84
C ALA A 18 3.52 13.33 -5.74
N PHE A 19 2.22 12.99 -5.70
CA PHE A 19 1.18 13.64 -6.50
C PHE A 19 0.49 14.80 -5.77
N LEU A 20 0.94 15.17 -4.56
CA LEU A 20 0.28 16.22 -3.75
C LEU A 20 0.35 17.61 -4.39
N ALA A 21 1.37 17.87 -5.21
CA ALA A 21 1.57 19.15 -5.89
C ALA A 21 1.29 19.05 -7.41
N GLY A 22 0.55 18.03 -7.85
CA GLY A 22 0.33 17.71 -9.26
C GLY A 22 1.19 16.54 -9.74
N ASN A 23 1.21 16.30 -11.05
CA ASN A 23 1.95 15.18 -11.63
C ASN A 23 3.43 15.58 -11.84
N PRO A 24 4.40 14.97 -11.12
CA PRO A 24 5.83 15.30 -11.28
C PRO A 24 6.49 14.58 -12.47
N GLY A 25 5.77 13.67 -13.16
CA GLY A 25 6.31 12.92 -14.29
C GLY A 25 7.58 12.17 -13.90
N ARG A 26 8.66 12.42 -14.64
CA ARG A 26 9.95 11.78 -14.44
C ARG A 26 10.57 12.03 -13.06
N ASP A 27 10.23 13.15 -12.44
CA ASP A 27 10.81 13.54 -11.15
C ASP A 27 10.21 12.72 -9.98
N TYR A 28 9.22 11.86 -10.25
CA TYR A 28 8.66 10.95 -9.25
C TYR A 28 9.59 9.79 -8.89
N ILE A 29 10.32 9.25 -9.88
CA ILE A 29 11.04 7.98 -9.75
C ILE A 29 12.52 8.15 -10.04
N SER A 30 13.34 7.49 -9.23
CA SER A 30 14.77 7.32 -9.49
C SER A 30 15.02 6.21 -10.53
N TYR A 31 15.13 6.56 -11.82
CA TYR A 31 15.39 5.57 -12.89
C TYR A 31 16.79 5.00 -12.89
N LYS A 32 17.77 5.75 -12.39
CA LYS A 32 19.18 5.38 -12.47
C LYS A 32 19.61 4.43 -11.36
N ARG A 33 19.01 4.55 -10.15
CA ARG A 33 19.51 3.83 -8.97
C ARG A 33 18.42 3.62 -7.90
N PRO A 34 18.05 2.37 -7.59
CA PRO A 34 17.03 2.06 -6.60
C PRO A 34 17.62 1.82 -5.19
N ASN A 35 18.81 2.29 -4.83
CA ASN A 35 19.39 2.09 -3.48
C ASN A 35 19.94 3.41 -2.91
N ASN A 36 20.23 3.43 -1.60
CA ASN A 36 20.66 4.63 -0.88
C ASN A 36 21.94 5.24 -1.47
N ARG A 37 21.82 6.42 -2.10
CA ARG A 37 22.92 7.11 -2.80
C ARG A 37 23.99 7.66 -1.86
N GLY A 38 23.66 7.83 -0.59
CA GLY A 38 24.49 8.58 0.34
C GLY A 38 24.60 10.05 -0.02
N LEU A 39 25.36 10.79 0.77
CA LEU A 39 25.73 12.17 0.48
C LEU A 39 27.19 12.25 0.04
N LEU A 40 27.51 13.16 -0.89
CA LEU A 40 28.89 13.34 -1.35
C LEU A 40 29.77 13.72 -0.16
N LEU A 41 30.71 12.83 0.19
CA LEU A 41 31.68 13.03 1.27
C LEU A 41 32.92 13.77 0.76
N GLY A 42 33.24 13.63 -0.52
CA GLY A 42 34.37 14.28 -1.18
C GLY A 42 34.85 13.50 -2.39
N ARG A 43 36.10 13.72 -2.79
CA ARG A 43 36.77 12.98 -3.87
C ARG A 43 38.11 12.43 -3.39
N VAL A 44 38.49 11.28 -3.95
CA VAL A 44 39.80 10.69 -3.74
C VAL A 44 40.85 11.64 -4.33
N THR A 45 41.80 12.10 -3.53
CA THR A 45 42.94 12.92 -3.98
C THR A 45 44.16 12.05 -4.30
N ASN A 46 44.36 10.97 -3.55
CA ASN A 46 45.46 10.03 -3.76
C ASN A 46 45.07 8.62 -3.27
N PHE A 47 45.76 7.59 -3.75
CA PHE A 47 45.60 6.21 -3.28
C PHE A 47 46.95 5.51 -3.15
N ASP A 48 47.29 5.06 -1.96
CA ASP A 48 48.49 4.25 -1.70
C ASP A 48 48.16 2.76 -1.84
N LYS A 49 48.80 2.11 -2.81
CA LYS A 49 48.59 0.69 -3.13
C LYS A 49 49.20 -0.27 -2.12
N ASN A 50 50.23 0.17 -1.38
CA ASN A 50 50.92 -0.69 -0.41
C ASN A 50 50.09 -0.85 0.85
N THR A 51 49.40 0.22 1.25
CA THR A 51 48.58 0.28 2.47
C THR A 51 47.07 0.15 2.18
N ASN A 52 46.67 0.19 0.91
CA ASN A 52 45.27 0.28 0.45
C ASN A 52 44.51 1.48 1.05
N GLN A 53 45.21 2.61 1.22
CA GLN A 53 44.65 3.83 1.80
C GLN A 53 44.29 4.86 0.73
N ALA A 54 43.06 5.36 0.77
CA ALA A 54 42.65 6.52 -0.01
C ALA A 54 42.76 7.78 0.82
N GLN A 55 43.35 8.82 0.23
CA GLN A 55 43.26 10.18 0.75
C GLN A 55 42.02 10.87 0.19
N VAL A 56 41.23 11.49 1.07
CA VAL A 56 39.97 12.17 0.71
C VAL A 56 39.91 13.52 1.42
N LYS A 57 39.64 14.59 0.68
CA LYS A 57 39.29 15.89 1.26
C LYS A 57 37.79 15.91 1.55
N LEU A 58 37.44 16.13 2.82
CA LEU A 58 36.06 15.98 3.30
C LEU A 58 35.21 17.22 3.00
N GLU A 59 33.97 16.99 2.57
CA GLU A 59 32.89 17.97 2.46
C GLU A 59 31.84 17.79 3.58
N LEU A 60 31.82 16.61 4.22
CA LEU A 60 30.93 16.25 5.33
C LEU A 60 31.76 15.66 6.48
N PRO A 61 31.28 15.75 7.73
CA PRO A 61 31.94 15.10 8.85
C PRO A 61 31.90 13.59 8.70
N LEU A 62 32.96 12.95 9.15
CA LEU A 62 33.21 11.51 9.04
C LEU A 62 33.62 10.96 10.41
N MET A 63 33.09 9.81 10.79
CA MET A 63 33.38 9.14 12.06
C MET A 63 33.70 7.66 11.80
N VAL A 64 34.51 7.07 12.68
CA VAL A 64 34.70 5.62 12.72
C VAL A 64 33.35 4.93 12.91
N GLY A 65 33.11 3.87 12.12
CA GLY A 65 31.82 3.18 12.04
C GLY A 65 30.90 3.67 10.92
N ASP A 66 31.18 4.83 10.30
CA ASP A 66 30.42 5.29 9.14
C ASP A 66 30.60 4.35 7.93
N GLY A 67 29.53 4.19 7.16
CA GLY A 67 29.55 3.46 5.89
C GLY A 67 29.83 4.41 4.74
N ILE A 68 30.74 4.02 3.86
CA ILE A 68 31.11 4.79 2.67
C ILE A 68 31.02 3.92 1.41
N GLU A 69 30.78 4.58 0.28
CA GLU A 69 30.80 3.99 -1.05
C GLU A 69 31.61 4.88 -2.01
N VAL A 70 32.67 4.32 -2.61
CA VAL A 70 33.46 4.98 -3.64
C VAL A 70 32.96 4.55 -5.02
N TRP A 71 32.68 5.54 -5.86
CA TRP A 71 32.27 5.34 -7.24
C TRP A 71 33.51 5.39 -8.13
N ILE A 72 33.96 4.21 -8.54
CA ILE A 72 35.15 4.06 -9.39
C ILE A 72 34.78 4.30 -10.85
N SER A 73 35.59 5.11 -11.52
CA SER A 73 35.36 5.53 -12.90
C SER A 73 35.32 4.35 -13.89
N GLN A 74 36.00 3.24 -13.57
CA GLN A 74 35.90 1.95 -14.27
C GLN A 74 35.92 0.81 -13.24
N GLY A 75 35.00 -0.16 -13.33
CA GLY A 75 35.03 -1.39 -12.51
C GLY A 75 33.97 -1.53 -11.41
N GLY A 76 32.98 -0.64 -11.32
CA GLY A 76 31.84 -0.79 -10.41
C GLY A 76 31.86 0.16 -9.21
N ARG A 77 31.80 -0.37 -7.99
CA ARG A 77 31.75 0.42 -6.73
C ARG A 77 32.47 -0.32 -5.61
N VAL A 78 32.99 0.45 -4.65
CA VAL A 78 33.68 -0.07 -3.46
C VAL A 78 32.95 0.44 -2.22
N ALA A 79 32.29 -0.44 -1.48
CA ALA A 79 31.62 -0.09 -0.23
C ALA A 79 32.37 -0.68 0.97
N THR A 80 32.47 0.08 2.06
CA THR A 80 33.07 -0.39 3.32
C THR A 80 32.52 0.38 4.51
N SER A 81 32.67 -0.19 5.70
CA SER A 81 32.51 0.55 6.97
C SER A 81 33.89 0.97 7.47
N LEU A 82 34.01 2.19 7.99
CA LEU A 82 35.29 2.73 8.43
C LEU A 82 35.70 2.13 9.78
N GLY A 83 36.80 1.37 9.80
CA GLY A 83 37.40 0.89 11.05
C GLY A 83 38.31 1.91 11.73
N ARG A 84 38.92 2.83 10.95
CA ARG A 84 39.77 3.92 11.44
C ARG A 84 39.83 5.07 10.45
N ILE A 85 40.23 6.25 10.94
CA ILE A 85 40.45 7.47 10.16
C ILE A 85 41.78 8.07 10.61
N LEU A 86 42.64 8.50 9.66
CA LEU A 86 43.86 9.22 9.98
C LEU A 86 43.79 10.66 9.46
N VAL A 87 44.16 11.63 10.30
CA VAL A 87 44.42 13.02 9.89
C VAL A 87 45.92 13.24 10.03
N GLY A 88 46.62 13.39 8.90
CA GLY A 88 48.08 13.34 8.88
C GLY A 88 48.59 11.96 9.31
N LYS A 89 49.26 11.88 10.47
CA LYS A 89 49.78 10.62 11.05
C LYS A 89 49.03 10.16 12.30
N GLN A 90 48.03 10.92 12.76
CA GLN A 90 47.28 10.61 13.97
C GLN A 90 45.96 9.94 13.64
N GLN A 91 45.64 8.88 14.39
CA GLN A 91 44.34 8.25 14.33
C GLN A 91 43.32 9.08 15.11
N VAL A 92 42.18 9.35 14.49
CA VAL A 92 41.08 10.14 15.05
C VAL A 92 39.79 9.33 15.03
N THR A 93 38.89 9.64 15.96
CA THR A 93 37.54 9.04 16.01
C THR A 93 36.57 9.73 15.06
N ASP A 94 36.76 11.03 14.83
CA ASP A 94 35.99 11.85 13.90
C ASP A 94 36.88 12.86 13.16
N ALA A 95 36.40 13.30 12.01
CA ALA A 95 37.02 14.30 11.16
C ALA A 95 35.96 15.25 10.60
N GLN A 96 36.34 16.52 10.46
CA GLN A 96 35.45 17.62 10.10
C GLN A 96 35.58 18.00 8.61
N PRO A 97 34.55 18.64 8.01
CA PRO A 97 34.64 19.18 6.66
C PRO A 97 35.88 20.07 6.47
N GLY A 98 36.49 20.00 5.29
CA GLY A 98 37.72 20.70 4.92
C GLY A 98 39.01 19.96 5.23
N GLN A 99 38.98 18.99 6.15
CA GLN A 99 40.15 18.18 6.49
C GLN A 99 40.46 17.13 5.41
N SER A 100 41.74 16.78 5.27
CA SER A 100 42.20 15.68 4.41
C SER A 100 42.47 14.45 5.28
N VAL A 101 41.78 13.36 5.00
CA VAL A 101 41.86 12.11 5.78
C VAL A 101 42.42 10.96 4.95
N LEU A 102 43.07 10.00 5.60
CA LEU A 102 43.36 8.68 5.04
C LEU A 102 42.37 7.65 5.59
N ILE A 103 41.79 6.87 4.69
CA ILE A 103 40.81 5.81 4.99
C ILE A 103 41.21 4.51 4.28
N ASP A 104 41.00 3.37 4.95
CA ASP A 104 41.29 2.06 4.36
C ASP A 104 40.15 1.64 3.42
N LEU A 105 40.50 1.11 2.25
CA LEU A 105 39.54 0.59 1.27
C LEU A 105 39.86 -0.86 0.88
N PRO A 106 38.84 -1.71 0.67
CA PRO A 106 39.05 -3.12 0.34
C PRO A 106 39.50 -3.35 -1.12
N LYS A 107 39.40 -2.32 -1.97
CA LYS A 107 39.76 -2.37 -3.39
C LYS A 107 40.45 -1.07 -3.79
N ARG A 108 41.26 -1.17 -4.84
CA ARG A 108 41.92 -0.03 -5.47
C ARG A 108 40.90 0.97 -6.03
N VAL A 109 41.22 2.25 -5.83
CA VAL A 109 40.49 3.40 -6.38
C VAL A 109 41.46 4.35 -7.09
N ASN A 110 40.93 5.32 -7.83
CA ASN A 110 41.73 6.30 -8.57
C ASN A 110 41.48 7.72 -8.05
N PRO A 111 42.49 8.62 -8.13
CA PRO A 111 42.27 10.04 -7.93
C PRO A 111 41.12 10.58 -8.80
N GLY A 112 40.24 11.37 -8.20
CA GLY A 112 39.04 11.92 -8.83
C GLY A 112 37.77 11.10 -8.61
N ASP A 113 37.88 9.84 -8.17
CA ASP A 113 36.71 9.00 -7.85
C ASP A 113 35.90 9.64 -6.70
N ARG A 114 34.57 9.60 -6.82
CA ARG A 114 33.66 10.24 -5.85
C ARG A 114 33.40 9.33 -4.67
N VAL A 115 33.46 9.88 -3.47
CA VAL A 115 33.22 9.17 -2.22
C VAL A 115 31.90 9.65 -1.63
N PHE A 116 31.01 8.72 -1.29
CA PHE A 116 29.72 9.01 -0.70
C PHE A 116 29.62 8.39 0.69
N LYS A 117 29.04 9.13 1.65
CA LYS A 117 28.67 8.63 2.97
C LYS A 117 27.28 8.01 2.89
N THR A 118 27.19 6.69 3.05
CA THR A 118 25.95 5.89 2.88
C THR A 118 25.34 5.46 4.21
N HIS A 119 26.08 5.57 5.32
CA HIS A 119 25.61 5.33 6.68
C HIS A 119 26.28 6.30 7.65
N ASP A 120 25.51 6.90 8.55
CA ASP A 120 25.99 7.81 9.60
C ASP A 120 25.80 7.16 10.97
N GLN A 121 26.91 6.76 11.59
CA GLN A 121 26.91 6.01 12.83
C GLN A 121 26.36 6.84 14.00
N LYS A 122 26.67 8.14 14.03
CA LYS A 122 26.19 9.06 15.07
C LYS A 122 24.68 9.22 14.99
N LEU A 123 24.15 9.40 13.78
CA LEU A 123 22.72 9.54 13.54
C LEU A 123 21.95 8.28 13.94
N ILE A 124 22.42 7.10 13.55
CA ILE A 124 21.79 5.83 13.92
C ILE A 124 21.85 5.58 15.43
N THR A 125 22.97 5.88 16.07
CA THR A 125 23.10 5.76 17.53
C THR A 125 22.12 6.68 18.25
N ARG A 126 21.98 7.93 17.80
CA ARG A 126 21.00 8.90 18.34
C ARG A 126 19.55 8.42 18.14
N ALA A 127 19.25 7.84 16.98
CA ALA A 127 17.93 7.28 16.72
C ALA A 127 17.64 6.05 17.61
N GLN A 128 18.62 5.19 17.85
CA GLN A 128 18.46 4.04 18.74
C GLN A 128 18.27 4.45 20.20
N SER A 129 19.00 5.46 20.67
CA SER A 129 18.80 6.00 22.02
C SER A 129 17.43 6.65 22.16
N SER A 130 16.92 7.33 21.13
CA SER A 130 15.62 8.02 21.22
C SER A 130 14.42 7.10 21.43
N TYR A 131 14.47 5.83 20.99
CA TYR A 131 13.39 4.86 21.29
C TYR A 131 13.69 3.98 22.52
N ARG A 132 14.96 3.84 22.94
CA ARG A 132 15.33 3.10 24.16
C ARG A 132 15.11 3.93 25.44
N GLU A 133 15.45 5.21 25.38
CA GLU A 133 15.23 6.18 26.47
C GLU A 133 13.87 6.88 26.34
N GLY A 134 13.13 6.56 25.27
CA GLY A 134 12.01 7.27 24.65
C GLY A 134 10.80 7.59 25.53
N LYS A 135 11.00 8.44 26.54
CA LYS A 135 9.96 9.28 27.09
C LYS A 135 10.39 10.72 26.82
N LYS A 136 9.73 11.39 25.86
CA LYS A 136 9.80 12.84 25.74
C LYS A 136 9.53 13.42 27.14
N LYS A 137 10.55 14.02 27.75
CA LYS A 137 10.42 14.58 29.10
C LYS A 137 9.50 15.80 29.03
N ILE A 138 8.49 15.82 29.89
CA ILE A 138 7.49 16.88 30.02
C ILE A 138 8.04 17.90 31.00
N ARG A 139 8.14 19.16 30.54
CA ARG A 139 8.57 20.26 31.41
C ARG A 139 7.45 20.60 32.38
N ILE A 140 7.78 20.64 33.67
CA ILE A 140 6.87 21.06 34.73
C ILE A 140 7.45 22.27 35.46
N THR A 141 6.56 23.10 35.97
CA THR A 141 6.89 24.14 36.94
C THR A 141 6.49 23.66 38.32
N LEU A 142 7.31 23.98 39.32
CA LEU A 142 6.97 23.70 40.72
C LEU A 142 6.92 24.96 41.57
N LYS A 143 6.10 24.91 42.61
CA LYS A 143 6.09 25.86 43.72
C LYS A 143 6.20 25.10 45.04
N ALA A 144 7.18 25.42 45.85
CA ALA A 144 7.45 24.75 47.12
C ALA A 144 7.44 25.77 48.28
N GLU A 145 6.63 25.50 49.31
CA GLU A 145 6.48 26.37 50.47
C GLU A 145 6.87 25.61 51.75
N VAL A 146 7.89 26.12 52.44
CA VAL A 146 8.45 25.57 53.68
C VAL A 146 8.37 26.64 54.76
N ALA A 147 7.60 26.40 55.82
CA ALA A 147 7.38 27.36 56.90
C ALA A 147 7.35 26.67 58.28
N LEU A 148 7.61 27.43 59.34
CA LEU A 148 7.62 26.94 60.71
C LEU A 148 6.18 26.58 61.13
N GLU A 149 6.03 25.45 61.84
CA GLU A 149 4.74 24.94 62.33
C GLU A 149 3.67 24.72 61.24
N LYS A 150 4.08 24.72 59.97
CA LYS A 150 3.20 24.48 58.81
C LYS A 150 3.65 23.25 58.02
N PRO A 151 2.71 22.53 57.37
CA PRO A 151 3.04 21.49 56.41
C PRO A 151 3.93 21.99 55.28
N PHE A 152 4.83 21.13 54.81
CA PHE A 152 5.53 21.34 53.54
C PHE A 152 4.55 21.15 52.39
N ARG A 153 4.32 22.20 51.60
CA ARG A 153 3.43 22.19 50.44
C ARG A 153 4.25 22.20 49.15
N LEU A 154 3.90 21.31 48.23
CA LEU A 154 4.44 21.26 46.88
C LEU A 154 3.31 21.27 45.86
N GLU A 155 3.39 22.21 44.93
CA GLU A 155 2.52 22.29 43.75
C GLU A 155 3.33 22.09 42.48
N LEU A 156 2.76 21.38 41.52
CA LEU A 156 3.35 21.06 40.22
C LEU A 156 2.33 21.30 39.11
N TRP A 157 2.76 21.88 38.00
CA TRP A 157 1.92 21.99 36.80
C TRP A 157 2.72 21.93 35.50
N ASP A 158 2.06 21.56 34.42
CA ASP A 158 2.64 21.52 33.07
C ASP A 158 2.07 22.60 32.13
N ASP A 159 2.56 22.62 30.89
CA ASP A 159 2.16 23.53 29.83
C ASP A 159 0.79 23.19 29.19
N GLN A 160 0.15 22.10 29.62
CA GLN A 160 -1.14 21.63 29.13
C GLN A 160 -2.26 21.85 30.17
N GLY A 161 -1.96 22.53 31.28
CA GLY A 161 -2.93 22.89 32.31
C GLY A 161 -3.20 21.79 33.34
N ASN A 162 -2.42 20.70 33.38
CA ASN A 162 -2.52 19.73 34.46
C ASN A 162 -1.83 20.29 35.70
N HIS A 163 -2.48 20.17 36.86
CA HIS A 163 -1.99 20.68 38.13
C HIS A 163 -2.16 19.61 39.22
N ALA A 164 -1.18 19.53 40.12
CA ALA A 164 -1.21 18.66 41.28
C ALA A 164 -0.60 19.37 42.49
N GLN A 165 -1.17 19.08 43.66
CA GLN A 165 -0.69 19.58 44.95
C GLN A 165 -0.59 18.43 45.95
N PHE A 166 0.41 18.50 46.83
CA PHE A 166 0.53 17.63 47.99
C PHE A 166 1.14 18.37 49.19
N GLU A 167 0.69 18.02 50.39
CA GLU A 167 1.16 18.60 51.66
C GLU A 167 1.66 17.48 52.58
N SER A 168 2.76 17.73 53.30
CA SER A 168 3.27 16.76 54.28
C SER A 168 2.39 16.67 55.53
N GLN A 169 2.36 15.50 56.15
CA GLN A 169 1.75 15.33 57.47
C GLN A 169 2.63 15.88 58.61
N VAL A 170 3.93 16.07 58.32
CA VAL A 170 4.91 16.63 59.26
C VAL A 170 5.04 18.12 59.01
N VAL A 171 4.98 18.93 60.07
CA VAL A 171 5.18 20.38 59.99
C VAL A 171 6.67 20.75 60.05
N GLY A 172 7.02 21.91 59.51
CA GLY A 172 8.37 22.47 59.64
C GLY A 172 8.73 22.73 61.10
N ALA A 173 9.84 22.16 61.57
CA ALA A 173 10.34 22.37 62.92
C ALA A 173 11.45 23.42 62.93
N LYS A 174 11.73 24.01 64.10
CA LYS A 174 12.87 24.92 64.24
C LYS A 174 14.18 24.13 64.10
N ALA A 175 15.11 24.63 63.28
CA ALA A 175 16.36 23.93 62.99
C ALA A 175 17.32 23.98 64.18
N GLU A 176 17.73 22.80 64.68
CA GLU A 176 18.74 22.69 65.74
C GLU A 176 20.19 22.67 65.22
N LYS A 177 20.42 22.17 64.00
CA LYS A 177 21.77 22.05 63.41
C LYS A 177 21.86 22.47 61.94
N ARG A 178 20.90 22.08 61.10
CA ARG A 178 20.93 22.35 59.65
C ARG A 178 19.53 22.75 59.16
N PRO A 179 19.31 24.03 58.79
CA PRO A 179 18.07 24.45 58.15
C PRO A 179 17.99 23.93 56.71
N VAL A 180 16.78 23.91 56.15
CA VAL A 180 16.56 23.65 54.72
C VAL A 180 17.05 24.87 53.93
N THR A 181 17.90 24.63 52.94
CA THR A 181 18.35 25.66 51.98
C THR A 181 17.67 25.44 50.63
N GLU A 182 17.63 26.49 49.79
CA GLU A 182 17.11 26.38 48.42
C GLU A 182 17.86 25.30 47.62
N GLU A 183 19.19 25.25 47.74
CA GLU A 183 20.03 24.25 47.06
C GLU A 183 19.65 22.81 47.45
N ASN A 184 19.54 22.53 48.76
CA ASN A 184 19.22 21.18 49.24
C ASN A 184 17.78 20.80 48.86
N LEU A 185 16.83 21.74 48.98
CA LEU A 185 15.44 21.50 48.58
C LEU A 185 15.35 21.17 47.08
N MET A 186 16.00 21.96 46.22
CA MET A 186 16.04 21.68 44.78
C MET A 186 16.74 20.36 44.48
N GLU A 187 17.84 20.02 45.17
CA GLU A 187 18.53 18.76 44.97
C GLU A 187 17.61 17.56 45.22
N GLN A 188 16.77 17.63 46.27
CA GLN A 188 15.79 16.59 46.53
C GLN A 188 14.62 16.62 45.54
N LEU A 189 14.07 17.79 45.20
CA LEU A 189 12.93 17.90 44.28
C LEU A 189 13.29 17.47 42.85
N ASN A 190 14.53 17.68 42.41
CA ASN A 190 14.98 17.37 41.05
C ASN A 190 15.30 15.87 40.81
N ARG A 191 15.22 15.02 41.85
CA ARG A 191 15.40 13.57 41.73
C ARG A 191 14.15 12.89 41.14
N LEU A 192 13.90 13.16 39.86
CA LEU A 192 12.72 12.70 39.10
C LEU A 192 12.93 11.36 38.37
N GLY A 193 14.15 10.84 38.26
CA GLY A 193 14.46 9.48 37.78
C GLY A 193 13.73 9.06 36.49
N ASN A 194 12.97 7.96 36.58
CA ASN A 194 12.23 7.33 35.47
C ASN A 194 10.85 7.95 35.18
N THR A 195 10.47 8.99 35.90
CA THR A 195 9.21 9.72 35.65
C THR A 195 9.31 10.40 34.27
N PRO A 196 8.18 10.68 33.61
CA PRO A 196 8.21 11.39 32.34
C PRO A 196 8.48 12.90 32.49
N PHE A 197 8.81 13.40 33.69
CA PHE A 197 8.91 14.83 33.98
C PHE A 197 10.35 15.35 34.09
N VAL A 198 10.51 16.65 33.86
CA VAL A 198 11.73 17.45 34.09
C VAL A 198 11.32 18.82 34.61
N ILE A 199 12.03 19.33 35.62
CA ILE A 199 11.76 20.67 36.17
C ILE A 199 12.27 21.71 35.16
N GLY A 200 11.35 22.53 34.64
CA GLY A 200 11.68 23.67 33.80
C GLY A 200 11.83 24.97 34.59
N ASN A 201 10.98 25.17 35.61
CA ASN A 201 10.99 26.35 36.47
C ASN A 201 10.62 25.95 37.91
N ALA A 202 11.15 26.68 38.89
CA ALA A 202 10.92 26.43 40.31
C ALA A 202 10.76 27.73 41.08
N GLN A 203 9.71 27.80 41.90
CA GLN A 203 9.46 28.88 42.84
C GLN A 203 9.58 28.32 44.25
N LEU A 204 10.58 28.78 45.00
CA LEU A 204 10.81 28.33 46.37
C LEU A 204 10.49 29.46 47.36
N SER A 205 9.78 29.14 48.43
CA SER A 205 9.52 30.04 49.55
C SER A 205 9.85 29.31 50.83
N ILE A 206 10.99 29.66 51.43
CA ILE A 206 11.54 28.98 52.60
C ILE A 206 11.68 29.99 53.74
N GLU A 207 10.97 29.76 54.84
CA GLU A 207 11.12 30.55 56.06
C GLU A 207 12.46 30.22 56.74
N SER A 208 13.14 31.27 57.24
CA SER A 208 14.48 31.14 57.83
C SER A 208 14.47 30.24 59.07
N GLY A 209 15.44 29.33 59.15
CA GLY A 209 15.63 28.48 60.33
C GLY A 209 14.66 27.30 60.43
N VAL A 210 13.96 26.92 59.36
CA VAL A 210 13.09 25.72 59.34
C VAL A 210 13.88 24.47 58.95
N MET A 211 13.59 23.36 59.62
CA MET A 211 14.11 22.02 59.34
C MET A 211 12.98 21.10 58.89
N LEU A 212 13.21 20.40 57.77
CA LEU A 212 12.37 19.30 57.29
C LEU A 212 13.24 18.06 57.04
N PRO A 213 12.81 16.86 57.49
CA PRO A 213 13.50 15.63 57.14
C PRO A 213 13.49 15.38 55.63
N VAL A 214 14.61 14.93 55.08
CA VAL A 214 14.75 14.58 53.65
C VAL A 214 13.74 13.51 53.22
N SER A 215 13.37 12.60 54.12
CA SER A 215 12.32 11.61 53.89
C SER A 215 10.97 12.24 53.56
N VAL A 216 10.60 13.34 54.24
CA VAL A 216 9.36 14.09 54.02
C VAL A 216 9.37 14.77 52.66
N ILE A 217 10.47 15.45 52.30
CA ILE A 217 10.63 16.10 50.98
C ILE A 217 10.49 15.07 49.85
N ASN A 218 11.15 13.91 50.00
CA ASN A 218 11.10 12.81 49.04
C ASN A 218 9.71 12.16 48.95
N GLN A 219 8.94 12.14 50.04
CA GLN A 219 7.57 11.63 50.04
C GLN A 219 6.65 12.60 49.30
N VAL A 220 6.64 13.88 49.69
CA VAL A 220 5.81 14.91 49.06
C VAL A 220 6.09 15.04 47.56
N ARG A 221 7.36 15.00 47.15
CA ARG A 221 7.73 14.96 45.73
C ARG A 221 7.10 13.78 44.99
N ARG A 222 7.22 12.57 45.55
CA ARG A 222 6.69 11.35 44.92
C ARG A 222 5.18 11.42 44.76
N GLU A 223 4.47 11.83 45.81
CA GLU A 223 3.01 11.95 45.82
C GLU A 223 2.52 13.04 44.85
N ALA A 224 3.15 14.21 44.83
CA ALA A 224 2.78 15.27 43.89
C ALA A 224 3.00 14.86 42.43
N ILE A 225 4.11 14.16 42.13
CA ILE A 225 4.40 13.64 40.79
C ILE A 225 3.41 12.57 40.38
N ASP A 226 3.07 11.63 41.27
CA ASP A 226 2.10 10.55 40.99
C ASP A 226 0.70 11.11 40.70
N ARG A 227 0.29 12.13 41.45
CA ARG A 227 -0.95 12.88 41.19
C ARG A 227 -0.94 13.59 39.84
N LEU A 228 0.18 14.22 39.47
CA LEU A 228 0.31 14.89 38.18
C LEU A 228 0.29 13.87 37.03
N GLU A 229 0.95 12.72 37.19
CA GLU A 229 0.92 11.62 36.22
C GLU A 229 -0.49 11.05 36.04
N THR A 230 -1.21 10.86 37.15
CA THR A 230 -2.62 10.43 37.14
C THR A 230 -3.49 11.44 36.41
N LYS A 231 -3.40 12.74 36.75
CA LYS A 231 -4.15 13.81 36.07
C LYS A 231 -3.90 13.83 34.57
N ARG A 232 -2.65 13.63 34.16
CA ARG A 232 -2.27 13.55 32.75
C ARG A 232 -2.79 12.29 32.05
N THR A 233 -2.95 11.18 32.75
CA THR A 233 -3.34 9.89 32.14
C THR A 233 -4.85 9.65 32.16
N GLU A 234 -5.60 10.32 33.04
CA GLU A 234 -7.08 10.29 33.10
C GLU A 234 -7.73 10.53 31.71
N GLY A 235 -7.18 11.46 30.92
CA GLY A 235 -7.67 11.79 29.58
C GLY A 235 -7.27 10.82 28.45
N PHE A 236 -6.41 9.83 28.71
CA PHE A 236 -5.91 8.88 27.70
C PHE A 236 -6.34 7.44 27.97
N THR A 237 -7.44 7.24 28.69
CA THR A 237 -8.01 5.92 28.90
C THR A 237 -8.73 5.45 27.64
N ARG A 238 -8.35 4.28 27.14
CA ARG A 238 -9.15 3.55 26.14
C ARG A 238 -10.05 2.60 26.90
N GLU A 239 -11.32 2.53 26.52
CA GLU A 239 -12.21 1.49 27.02
C GLU A 239 -11.59 0.11 26.74
N LYS A 240 -11.54 -0.74 27.76
CA LYS A 240 -11.11 -2.12 27.57
C LYS A 240 -12.16 -2.83 26.75
N LEU A 241 -11.76 -3.35 25.60
CA LEU A 241 -12.59 -4.24 24.81
C LEU A 241 -12.90 -5.50 25.62
N ASP A 242 -14.18 -5.81 25.79
CA ASP A 242 -14.59 -7.13 26.23
C ASP A 242 -14.38 -8.12 25.08
N VAL A 243 -13.28 -8.86 25.17
CA VAL A 243 -12.89 -9.86 24.15
C VAL A 243 -13.98 -10.91 23.98
N ALA A 244 -14.66 -11.33 25.05
CA ALA A 244 -15.73 -12.32 24.97
C ALA A 244 -16.93 -11.76 24.19
N GLN A 245 -17.29 -10.49 24.45
CA GLN A 245 -18.34 -9.80 23.70
C GLN A 245 -17.98 -9.66 22.22
N VAL A 246 -16.74 -9.27 21.89
CA VAL A 246 -16.29 -9.13 20.50
C VAL A 246 -16.31 -10.47 19.77
N VAL A 247 -15.81 -11.54 20.40
CA VAL A 247 -15.83 -12.89 19.84
C VAL A 247 -17.25 -13.40 19.66
N ALA A 248 -18.13 -13.15 20.65
CA ALA A 248 -19.54 -13.51 20.54
C ALA A 248 -20.24 -12.76 19.40
N GLY A 249 -19.98 -11.45 19.26
CA GLY A 249 -20.50 -10.62 18.17
C GLY A 249 -20.01 -11.08 16.80
N PHE A 250 -18.72 -11.41 16.68
CA PHE A 250 -18.15 -11.96 15.44
C PHE A 250 -18.76 -13.30 15.07
N ASN A 251 -18.89 -14.22 16.04
CA ASN A 251 -19.55 -15.50 15.82
C ASN A 251 -21.04 -15.35 15.50
N GLY A 252 -21.70 -14.34 16.08
CA GLY A 252 -23.08 -13.96 15.75
C GLY A 252 -23.22 -13.51 14.30
N LEU A 253 -22.38 -12.58 13.86
CA LEU A 253 -22.33 -12.12 12.47
C LEU A 253 -22.06 -13.27 11.49
N LEU A 254 -21.11 -14.15 11.83
CA LEU A 254 -20.85 -15.35 11.05
C LEU A 254 -22.08 -16.24 10.98
N LYS A 255 -22.80 -16.48 12.08
CA LYS A 255 -24.01 -17.33 12.07
C LYS A 255 -25.19 -16.69 11.35
N GLU A 256 -25.42 -15.40 11.53
CA GLU A 256 -26.53 -14.66 10.94
C GLU A 256 -26.41 -14.63 9.43
N HIS A 257 -25.20 -14.38 8.95
CA HIS A 257 -25.01 -14.16 7.55
C HIS A 257 -24.42 -15.37 6.82
N MET A 258 -23.63 -16.24 7.47
CA MET A 258 -23.27 -17.52 6.83
C MET A 258 -24.53 -18.36 6.64
N PRO A 259 -24.84 -18.78 5.40
CA PRO A 259 -25.99 -19.62 5.18
C PRO A 259 -25.82 -20.93 5.96
N SER A 260 -26.87 -21.31 6.68
CA SER A 260 -27.05 -22.63 7.30
C SER A 260 -26.92 -23.76 6.25
N ASN A 261 -27.20 -23.43 4.99
CA ASN A 261 -26.97 -24.24 3.79
C ASN A 261 -25.57 -24.03 3.22
N ARG A 262 -24.52 -24.09 4.05
CA ARG A 262 -23.28 -24.65 3.49
C ARG A 262 -23.65 -26.00 2.92
N ILE A 263 -23.19 -26.24 1.71
CA ILE A 263 -22.97 -27.60 1.21
C ILE A 263 -22.16 -28.32 2.29
N LYS A 264 -22.85 -29.00 3.21
CA LYS A 264 -22.23 -29.84 4.23
C LYS A 264 -21.82 -31.10 3.51
N GLY A 265 -20.52 -31.31 3.39
CA GLY A 265 -19.92 -32.48 2.78
C GLY A 265 -19.33 -32.19 1.40
N GLU A 266 -18.41 -33.05 0.98
CA GLU A 266 -17.74 -33.07 -0.32
C GLU A 266 -18.71 -33.17 -1.53
N HIS A 267 -20.03 -33.15 -1.30
CA HIS A 267 -21.06 -33.53 -2.26
C HIS A 267 -22.36 -32.69 -2.24
N GLY A 268 -22.40 -31.49 -1.67
CA GLY A 268 -23.54 -30.59 -1.93
C GLY A 268 -23.39 -29.98 -3.33
N LYS A 269 -23.63 -30.79 -4.34
CA LYS A 269 -23.48 -30.35 -5.71
C LYS A 269 -24.70 -29.49 -6.07
N ARG A 270 -24.49 -28.25 -6.52
CA ARG A 270 -25.32 -27.69 -7.59
C ARG A 270 -24.92 -28.46 -8.88
N GLU A 271 -25.21 -29.76 -8.91
CA GLU A 271 -24.85 -30.60 -10.05
C GLU A 271 -25.70 -30.18 -11.25
N GLY A 272 -25.05 -29.81 -12.35
CA GLY A 272 -25.72 -29.62 -13.64
C GLY A 272 -26.23 -28.21 -13.98
N LYS A 273 -25.99 -27.17 -13.16
CA LYS A 273 -26.27 -25.80 -13.62
C LYS A 273 -25.17 -25.35 -14.58
N ARG A 274 -25.50 -25.28 -15.86
CA ARG A 274 -24.62 -24.76 -16.91
C ARG A 274 -24.38 -23.25 -16.66
N PRO A 275 -23.13 -22.81 -16.39
CA PRO A 275 -22.83 -21.41 -16.14
C PRO A 275 -22.99 -20.57 -17.41
N GLU A 276 -23.27 -19.29 -17.23
CA GLU A 276 -23.28 -18.32 -18.33
C GLU A 276 -21.85 -18.10 -18.84
N LEU A 277 -21.64 -18.14 -20.15
CA LEU A 277 -20.36 -17.75 -20.76
C LEU A 277 -20.43 -16.27 -21.12
N MET A 278 -19.75 -15.45 -20.33
CA MET A 278 -19.68 -14.01 -20.49
C MET A 278 -18.33 -13.58 -21.08
N VAL A 279 -18.31 -12.47 -21.81
CA VAL A 279 -17.06 -11.92 -22.37
C VAL A 279 -16.97 -10.41 -22.16
N ASN A 280 -15.82 -9.93 -21.70
CA ASN A 280 -15.52 -8.51 -21.67
C ASN A 280 -14.75 -8.11 -22.94
N VAL A 281 -15.19 -7.05 -23.62
CA VAL A 281 -14.62 -6.61 -24.90
C VAL A 281 -14.32 -5.10 -24.88
N GLY A 282 -13.34 -4.67 -25.68
CA GLY A 282 -12.90 -3.26 -25.70
C GLY A 282 -13.51 -2.38 -26.79
N SER A 283 -14.19 -2.95 -27.79
CA SER A 283 -14.75 -2.17 -28.91
C SER A 283 -16.02 -2.79 -29.52
N LEU A 284 -16.76 -1.98 -30.29
CA LEU A 284 -17.95 -2.44 -31.00
C LEU A 284 -17.66 -3.54 -32.02
N ALA A 285 -16.49 -3.51 -32.66
CA ALA A 285 -16.07 -4.56 -33.59
C ALA A 285 -15.86 -5.90 -32.85
N ALA A 286 -15.21 -5.86 -31.70
CA ALA A 286 -15.04 -7.03 -30.82
C ALA A 286 -16.38 -7.53 -30.26
N LEU A 287 -17.30 -6.64 -29.90
CA LEU A 287 -18.66 -7.02 -29.50
C LEU A 287 -19.39 -7.79 -30.60
N LYS A 288 -19.37 -7.29 -31.83
CA LYS A 288 -20.00 -7.96 -32.98
C LYS A 288 -19.38 -9.34 -33.22
N ALA A 289 -18.07 -9.46 -33.04
CA ALA A 289 -17.35 -10.71 -33.16
C ALA A 289 -17.77 -11.73 -32.07
N ALA A 290 -17.89 -11.29 -30.81
CA ALA A 290 -18.40 -12.11 -29.71
C ALA A 290 -19.85 -12.55 -29.93
N LEU A 291 -20.73 -11.66 -30.40
CA LEU A 291 -22.12 -12.00 -30.74
C LEU A 291 -22.19 -13.11 -31.79
N GLY A 292 -21.41 -12.99 -32.87
CA GLY A 292 -21.36 -14.00 -33.93
C GLY A 292 -20.85 -15.37 -33.47
N ALA A 293 -19.94 -15.39 -32.49
CA ALA A 293 -19.40 -16.62 -31.91
C ALA A 293 -20.36 -17.31 -30.92
N GLY A 294 -21.31 -16.57 -30.35
CA GLY A 294 -22.37 -17.08 -29.46
C GLY A 294 -21.98 -17.10 -27.98
N VAL A 295 -22.30 -16.02 -27.28
CA VAL A 295 -22.10 -15.86 -25.82
C VAL A 295 -23.42 -15.64 -25.09
N SER A 296 -23.42 -15.90 -23.78
CA SER A 296 -24.58 -15.61 -22.92
C SER A 296 -24.70 -14.12 -22.59
N GLY A 297 -23.58 -13.40 -22.58
CA GLY A 297 -23.56 -11.96 -22.34
C GLY A 297 -22.22 -11.29 -22.57
N ILE A 298 -22.27 -9.96 -22.68
CA ILE A 298 -21.13 -9.12 -23.04
C ILE A 298 -21.01 -7.94 -22.08
N TYR A 299 -19.80 -7.70 -21.58
CA TYR A 299 -19.45 -6.48 -20.86
C TYR A 299 -18.92 -5.42 -21.83
N VAL A 300 -19.40 -4.18 -21.70
CA VAL A 300 -19.07 -3.04 -22.59
C VAL A 300 -18.70 -1.80 -21.80
N GLY A 301 -17.80 -0.96 -22.33
CA GLY A 301 -17.38 0.28 -21.67
C GLY A 301 -16.13 0.09 -20.80
N GLY A 302 -16.12 0.69 -19.60
CA GLY A 302 -14.94 0.74 -18.74
C GLY A 302 -13.97 1.88 -19.09
N GLU A 303 -12.68 1.61 -18.96
CA GLU A 303 -11.60 2.56 -19.25
C GLU A 303 -11.51 2.88 -20.74
N GLN A 304 -11.07 4.11 -21.05
CA GLN A 304 -10.76 4.53 -22.41
C GLN A 304 -9.24 4.66 -22.55
N PHE A 305 -8.63 3.74 -23.30
CA PHE A 305 -7.18 3.65 -23.51
C PHE A 305 -6.70 4.43 -24.74
N ARG A 306 -5.54 5.06 -24.64
CA ARG A 306 -4.97 5.90 -25.71
C ARG A 306 -4.39 5.10 -26.88
N SER A 307 -4.10 3.82 -26.69
CA SER A 307 -3.58 2.96 -27.76
C SER A 307 -4.63 2.59 -28.82
N GLY A 308 -5.91 2.85 -28.54
CA GLY A 308 -7.05 2.40 -29.34
C GLY A 308 -7.70 1.15 -28.74
N ASN A 309 -8.87 0.76 -29.27
CA ASN A 309 -9.79 -0.23 -28.69
C ASN A 309 -10.66 0.31 -27.54
N ASN A 310 -11.55 1.25 -27.87
CA ASN A 310 -12.51 1.84 -26.94
C ASN A 310 -13.93 1.78 -27.49
N PHE A 311 -14.90 2.04 -26.61
CA PHE A 311 -16.24 2.44 -27.00
C PHE A 311 -16.44 3.95 -26.85
N THR A 312 -17.00 4.58 -27.87
CA THR A 312 -17.70 5.86 -27.71
C THR A 312 -19.10 5.65 -27.10
N PRO A 313 -19.72 6.67 -26.48
CA PRO A 313 -21.10 6.56 -25.98
C PRO A 313 -22.10 6.08 -27.05
N GLY A 314 -21.96 6.56 -28.29
CA GLY A 314 -22.81 6.12 -29.41
C GLY A 314 -22.61 4.64 -29.77
N GLU A 315 -21.37 4.17 -29.77
CA GLU A 315 -21.05 2.76 -29.99
C GLU A 315 -21.52 1.85 -28.85
N MET A 316 -21.47 2.32 -27.59
CA MET A 316 -22.07 1.60 -26.46
C MET A 316 -23.57 1.42 -26.71
N GLY A 317 -24.29 2.51 -27.04
CA GLY A 317 -25.72 2.44 -27.34
C GLY A 317 -26.04 1.51 -28.52
N ALA A 318 -25.23 1.53 -29.58
CA ALA A 318 -25.37 0.62 -30.71
C ALA A 318 -25.13 -0.85 -30.32
N GLY A 319 -24.08 -1.10 -29.52
CA GLY A 319 -23.76 -2.42 -28.99
C GLY A 319 -24.89 -2.98 -28.12
N ILE A 320 -25.44 -2.17 -27.20
CA ILE A 320 -26.57 -2.57 -26.35
C ILE A 320 -27.79 -2.95 -27.19
N ARG A 321 -28.12 -2.17 -28.23
CA ARG A 321 -29.23 -2.51 -29.14
C ARG A 321 -29.00 -3.81 -29.90
N LEU A 322 -27.78 -4.05 -30.38
CA LEU A 322 -27.43 -5.30 -31.07
C LEU A 322 -27.57 -6.51 -30.14
N CYS A 323 -27.01 -6.44 -28.93
CA CYS A 323 -27.13 -7.53 -27.96
C CYS A 323 -28.59 -7.84 -27.63
N LYS A 324 -29.41 -6.82 -27.38
CA LYS A 324 -30.85 -6.99 -27.13
C LYS A 324 -31.60 -7.67 -28.28
N LYS A 325 -31.28 -7.30 -29.53
CA LYS A 325 -31.89 -7.91 -30.72
C LYS A 325 -31.58 -9.41 -30.80
N GLU A 326 -30.38 -9.81 -30.44
CA GLU A 326 -29.92 -11.20 -30.45
C GLU A 326 -30.24 -11.96 -29.15
N GLY A 327 -30.92 -11.33 -28.18
CA GLY A 327 -31.24 -11.95 -26.89
C GLY A 327 -30.03 -12.20 -25.98
N VAL A 328 -28.91 -11.50 -26.22
CA VAL A 328 -27.67 -11.61 -25.46
C VAL A 328 -27.63 -10.54 -24.37
N LYS A 329 -27.27 -10.90 -23.14
CA LYS A 329 -27.17 -9.95 -22.03
C LYS A 329 -26.07 -8.92 -22.29
N VAL A 330 -26.30 -7.66 -21.94
CA VAL A 330 -25.30 -6.60 -22.05
C VAL A 330 -25.17 -5.83 -20.75
N ILE A 331 -23.94 -5.80 -20.23
CA ILE A 331 -23.61 -5.19 -18.95
C ILE A 331 -22.70 -4.00 -19.20
N LEU A 332 -23.09 -2.82 -18.73
CA LEU A 332 -22.31 -1.59 -18.88
C LEU A 332 -21.28 -1.50 -17.76
N THR A 333 -20.00 -1.49 -18.10
CA THR A 333 -18.89 -1.39 -17.15
C THR A 333 -18.57 0.06 -16.82
N LEU A 334 -18.54 0.39 -15.53
CA LEU A 334 -18.06 1.69 -15.06
C LEU A 334 -16.53 1.70 -14.96
N PRO A 335 -15.87 2.86 -15.18
CA PRO A 335 -14.45 3.01 -14.90
C PRO A 335 -14.13 2.65 -13.44
N ARG A 336 -13.00 1.97 -13.22
CA ARG A 336 -12.60 1.48 -11.89
C ARG A 336 -12.18 2.61 -10.97
N ILE A 337 -11.53 3.63 -11.53
CA ILE A 337 -11.04 4.81 -10.82
C ILE A 337 -11.62 6.07 -11.48
N ILE A 338 -12.25 6.90 -10.66
CA ILE A 338 -12.81 8.20 -11.04
C ILE A 338 -12.45 9.19 -9.92
N HIS A 339 -11.69 10.23 -10.25
CA HIS A 339 -11.43 11.34 -9.34
C HIS A 339 -12.58 12.35 -9.38
N ASP A 340 -12.72 13.17 -8.34
CA ASP A 340 -13.81 14.15 -8.22
C ASP A 340 -13.92 15.08 -9.43
N ASN A 341 -12.80 15.51 -9.99
CA ASN A 341 -12.76 16.36 -11.19
C ASN A 341 -13.18 15.63 -12.48
N GLN A 342 -13.24 14.30 -12.48
CA GLN A 342 -13.64 13.46 -13.62
C GLN A 342 -15.09 13.00 -13.50
N LEU A 343 -15.66 13.04 -12.30
CA LEU A 343 -16.99 12.52 -12.00
C LEU A 343 -18.10 13.19 -12.83
N PRO A 344 -18.16 14.54 -13.00
CA PRO A 344 -19.23 15.17 -13.76
C PRO A 344 -19.27 14.73 -15.24
N ALA A 345 -18.10 14.67 -15.89
CA ALA A 345 -18.00 14.25 -17.29
C ALA A 345 -18.33 12.76 -17.45
N GLY A 346 -17.79 11.91 -16.59
CA GLY A 346 -18.08 10.47 -16.59
C GLY A 346 -19.57 10.18 -16.35
N LEU A 347 -20.19 10.87 -15.38
CA LEU A 347 -21.62 10.70 -15.10
C LEU A 347 -22.48 11.15 -16.30
N LYS A 348 -22.12 12.27 -16.95
CA LYS A 348 -22.82 12.73 -18.15
C LYS A 348 -22.75 11.71 -19.29
N GLU A 349 -21.57 11.12 -19.54
CA GLU A 349 -21.39 10.05 -20.53
C GLU A 349 -22.30 8.84 -20.19
N LEU A 350 -22.30 8.39 -18.93
CA LEU A 350 -23.09 7.24 -18.47
C LEU A 350 -24.60 7.49 -18.59
N VAL A 351 -25.09 8.64 -18.10
CA VAL A 351 -26.51 9.01 -18.17
C VAL A 351 -26.98 9.11 -19.63
N THR A 352 -26.13 9.61 -20.53
CA THR A 352 -26.44 9.67 -21.96
C THR A 352 -26.65 8.26 -22.54
N VAL A 353 -25.78 7.30 -22.21
CA VAL A 353 -25.90 5.92 -22.70
C VAL A 353 -27.14 5.25 -22.12
N VAL A 354 -27.30 5.26 -20.79
CA VAL A 354 -28.40 4.56 -20.10
C VAL A 354 -29.76 5.18 -20.43
N GLY A 355 -29.84 6.50 -20.58
CA GLY A 355 -31.06 7.20 -20.96
C GLY A 355 -31.54 6.91 -22.38
N GLN A 356 -30.63 6.51 -23.28
CA GLN A 356 -30.98 6.11 -24.65
C GLN A 356 -31.32 4.63 -24.75
N VAL A 357 -30.59 3.76 -24.04
CA VAL A 357 -30.77 2.32 -24.07
C VAL A 357 -30.43 1.73 -22.70
N GLN A 358 -31.40 1.10 -22.04
CA GLN A 358 -31.20 0.48 -20.73
C GLN A 358 -30.40 -0.83 -20.86
N PRO A 359 -29.20 -0.97 -20.26
CA PRO A 359 -28.49 -2.25 -20.22
C PRO A 359 -29.14 -3.24 -19.24
N ASP A 360 -28.78 -4.53 -19.32
CA ASP A 360 -29.26 -5.57 -18.40
C ASP A 360 -28.63 -5.46 -17.00
N GLY A 361 -27.51 -4.75 -16.90
CA GLY A 361 -26.86 -4.45 -15.64
C GLY A 361 -25.74 -3.43 -15.79
N ILE A 362 -25.21 -2.98 -14.65
CA ILE A 362 -24.04 -2.11 -14.56
C ILE A 362 -22.97 -2.81 -13.73
N LEU A 363 -21.77 -2.97 -14.27
CA LEU A 363 -20.63 -3.57 -13.59
C LEU A 363 -19.82 -2.50 -12.84
N ILE A 364 -19.58 -2.74 -11.55
CA ILE A 364 -19.06 -1.77 -10.60
C ILE A 364 -17.75 -2.26 -9.99
N GLY A 365 -16.67 -1.49 -10.18
CA GLY A 365 -15.34 -1.81 -9.64
C GLY A 365 -14.95 -1.09 -8.35
N ASN A 366 -15.78 -0.21 -7.79
CA ASN A 366 -15.48 0.53 -6.56
C ASN A 366 -16.74 0.85 -5.72
N LEU A 367 -16.56 1.15 -4.43
CA LEU A 367 -17.66 1.41 -3.49
C LEU A 367 -18.54 2.61 -3.88
N GLY A 368 -17.93 3.69 -4.41
CA GLY A 368 -18.67 4.87 -4.87
C GLY A 368 -19.64 4.53 -6.00
N GLY A 369 -19.23 3.65 -6.91
CA GLY A 369 -20.05 3.16 -8.01
C GLY A 369 -21.35 2.48 -7.54
N ILE A 370 -21.33 1.80 -6.39
CA ILE A 370 -22.55 1.19 -5.78
C ILE A 370 -23.56 2.28 -5.44
N LYS A 371 -23.10 3.37 -4.80
CA LYS A 371 -23.95 4.51 -4.47
C LYS A 371 -24.46 5.22 -5.74
N LEU A 372 -23.59 5.40 -6.73
CA LEU A 372 -23.98 6.01 -8.01
C LEU A 372 -25.06 5.19 -8.72
N ALA A 373 -24.86 3.87 -8.85
CA ALA A 373 -25.83 2.99 -9.49
C ALA A 373 -27.20 3.03 -8.81
N LYS A 374 -27.25 2.93 -7.48
CA LYS A 374 -28.50 3.03 -6.70
C LYS A 374 -29.20 4.38 -6.86
N THR A 375 -28.42 5.46 -6.94
CA THR A 375 -28.98 6.83 -6.95
C THR A 375 -29.49 7.22 -8.33
N PHE A 376 -28.73 6.92 -9.38
CA PHE A 376 -29.00 7.39 -10.73
C PHE A 376 -29.64 6.34 -11.64
N PHE A 377 -29.49 5.05 -11.33
CA PHE A 377 -29.98 3.93 -12.15
C PHE A 377 -30.71 2.87 -11.31
N PRO A 378 -31.70 3.24 -10.45
CA PRO A 378 -32.32 2.32 -9.50
C PRO A 378 -33.04 1.12 -10.15
N GLY A 379 -33.45 1.24 -11.41
CA GLY A 379 -34.08 0.16 -12.19
C GLY A 379 -33.11 -0.75 -12.95
N VAL A 380 -31.79 -0.55 -12.81
CA VAL A 380 -30.78 -1.34 -13.50
C VAL A 380 -29.97 -2.15 -12.47
N PRO A 381 -29.95 -3.49 -12.56
CA PRO A 381 -29.19 -4.32 -11.63
C PRO A 381 -27.70 -3.95 -11.57
N ALA A 382 -27.17 -3.81 -10.36
CA ALA A 382 -25.76 -3.54 -10.11
C ALA A 382 -25.00 -4.84 -9.88
N TRP A 383 -23.90 -5.07 -10.62
CA TRP A 383 -23.02 -6.22 -10.48
C TRP A 383 -21.65 -5.77 -9.96
N GLY A 384 -21.04 -6.51 -9.05
CA GLY A 384 -19.70 -6.22 -8.53
C GLY A 384 -18.61 -6.85 -9.38
N ASP A 385 -17.64 -6.05 -9.81
CA ASP A 385 -16.45 -6.54 -10.52
C ASP A 385 -15.39 -7.09 -9.56
N TYR A 386 -14.42 -7.84 -10.09
CA TYR A 386 -13.36 -8.43 -9.27
C TYR A 386 -12.46 -7.38 -8.58
N PHE A 387 -12.51 -6.11 -9.02
CA PHE A 387 -11.84 -4.97 -8.37
C PHE A 387 -12.39 -4.61 -6.99
N LEU A 388 -13.56 -5.12 -6.63
CA LEU A 388 -14.08 -5.01 -5.27
C LEU A 388 -13.34 -5.93 -4.28
N ASN A 389 -12.42 -6.77 -4.76
CA ASN A 389 -11.61 -7.68 -3.95
C ASN A 389 -12.47 -8.58 -3.04
N THR A 390 -13.46 -9.25 -3.64
CA THR A 390 -14.30 -10.21 -2.91
C THR A 390 -13.54 -11.52 -2.69
N PHE A 391 -12.99 -11.69 -1.49
CA PHE A 391 -12.14 -12.85 -1.12
C PHE A 391 -12.79 -13.85 -0.17
N ASN A 392 -13.82 -13.43 0.57
CA ASN A 392 -14.36 -14.23 1.65
C ASN A 392 -15.87 -14.04 1.78
N TRP A 393 -16.47 -14.84 2.66
CA TRP A 393 -17.91 -14.81 2.88
C TRP A 393 -18.37 -13.41 3.36
N ALA A 394 -17.60 -12.76 4.24
CA ALA A 394 -17.95 -11.46 4.81
C ALA A 394 -18.03 -10.36 3.74
N SER A 395 -17.02 -10.28 2.86
CA SER A 395 -17.03 -9.37 1.72
C SER A 395 -18.16 -9.69 0.72
N THR A 396 -18.36 -10.97 0.40
CA THR A 396 -19.43 -11.42 -0.50
C THR A 396 -20.79 -10.91 -0.04
N MET A 397 -21.06 -11.01 1.25
CA MET A 397 -22.39 -10.72 1.78
C MET A 397 -22.57 -9.29 2.22
N PHE A 398 -21.47 -8.59 2.56
CA PHE A 398 -21.48 -7.14 2.57
C PHE A 398 -21.97 -6.61 1.22
N PHE A 399 -21.37 -7.04 0.10
CA PHE A 399 -21.76 -6.57 -1.23
C PHE A 399 -23.18 -6.99 -1.64
N TYR A 400 -23.59 -8.21 -1.31
CA TYR A 400 -24.98 -8.64 -1.50
C TYR A 400 -25.98 -7.77 -0.71
N ASN A 401 -25.70 -7.47 0.56
CA ASN A 401 -26.53 -6.59 1.39
C ASN A 401 -26.50 -5.13 0.89
N GLN A 402 -25.43 -4.74 0.20
CA GLN A 402 -25.38 -3.51 -0.57
C GLN A 402 -26.18 -3.60 -1.90
N GLY A 403 -26.94 -4.65 -2.15
CA GLY A 403 -27.86 -4.77 -3.28
C GLY A 403 -27.19 -5.16 -4.61
N LEU A 404 -25.98 -5.72 -4.59
CA LEU A 404 -25.36 -6.25 -5.80
C LEU A 404 -26.02 -7.59 -6.19
N ALA A 405 -26.52 -7.67 -7.42
CA ALA A 405 -27.24 -8.83 -7.94
C ALA A 405 -26.31 -9.99 -8.33
N ARG A 406 -25.05 -9.68 -8.69
CA ARG A 406 -23.99 -10.64 -9.00
C ARG A 406 -22.66 -10.10 -8.52
N ILE A 407 -21.77 -10.97 -8.09
CA ILE A 407 -20.43 -10.61 -7.62
C ILE A 407 -19.38 -11.45 -8.34
N THR A 408 -18.46 -10.79 -9.05
CA THR A 408 -17.27 -11.42 -9.60
C THR A 408 -16.24 -11.59 -8.48
N LEU A 409 -15.84 -12.83 -8.23
CA LEU A 409 -14.89 -13.18 -7.18
C LEU A 409 -13.47 -12.76 -7.56
N SER A 410 -12.62 -12.56 -6.55
CA SER A 410 -11.21 -12.27 -6.78
C SER A 410 -10.51 -13.40 -7.53
N PRO A 411 -9.69 -13.11 -8.57
CA PRO A 411 -8.91 -14.10 -9.31
C PRO A 411 -7.75 -14.70 -8.49
N GLU A 412 -7.54 -14.18 -7.28
CA GLU A 412 -6.52 -14.65 -6.34
C GLU A 412 -7.01 -15.81 -5.44
N LEU A 413 -8.29 -16.20 -5.55
CA LEU A 413 -8.83 -17.33 -4.81
C LEU A 413 -8.46 -18.68 -5.41
N THR A 414 -8.33 -19.67 -4.53
CA THR A 414 -8.25 -21.09 -4.91
C THR A 414 -9.62 -21.66 -5.26
N MET A 415 -9.64 -22.76 -6.01
CA MET A 415 -10.84 -23.57 -6.26
C MET A 415 -11.56 -23.97 -4.96
N GLN A 416 -10.80 -24.33 -3.92
CA GLN A 416 -11.36 -24.71 -2.62
C GLN A 416 -12.02 -23.53 -1.92
N GLN A 417 -11.40 -22.36 -1.93
CA GLN A 417 -11.97 -21.14 -1.35
C GLN A 417 -13.23 -20.73 -2.11
N ILE A 418 -13.21 -20.74 -3.44
CA ILE A 418 -14.40 -20.43 -4.26
C ILE A 418 -15.55 -21.37 -3.92
N ARG A 419 -15.30 -22.69 -3.84
CA ARG A 419 -16.32 -23.67 -3.45
C ARG A 419 -16.93 -23.35 -2.08
N GLY A 420 -16.14 -22.81 -1.14
CA GLY A 420 -16.60 -22.37 0.18
C GLY A 420 -17.46 -21.11 0.18
N LEU A 421 -17.50 -20.35 -0.93
CA LEU A 421 -18.29 -19.13 -1.10
C LEU A 421 -19.58 -19.33 -1.89
N VAL A 422 -19.72 -20.44 -2.63
CA VAL A 422 -20.94 -20.71 -3.40
C VAL A 422 -22.13 -20.96 -2.48
N THR A 423 -23.21 -20.21 -2.70
CA THR A 423 -24.45 -20.28 -1.91
C THR A 423 -25.68 -20.14 -2.81
N SER A 424 -26.87 -20.39 -2.26
CA SER A 424 -28.12 -20.19 -2.99
C SER A 424 -28.48 -18.71 -3.22
N ASN A 425 -27.98 -17.82 -2.37
CA ASN A 425 -28.52 -16.46 -2.22
C ASN A 425 -27.81 -15.43 -3.10
N VAL A 426 -26.56 -15.71 -3.50
CA VAL A 426 -25.70 -14.77 -4.20
C VAL A 426 -25.27 -15.36 -5.54
N SER A 427 -25.49 -14.62 -6.64
CA SER A 427 -24.97 -15.01 -7.95
C SER A 427 -23.47 -14.73 -8.02
N LEU A 428 -22.66 -15.73 -8.33
CA LEU A 428 -21.19 -15.60 -8.37
C LEU A 428 -20.63 -15.78 -9.77
N GLU A 429 -19.63 -14.98 -10.11
CA GLU A 429 -18.86 -15.07 -11.34
C GLU A 429 -17.37 -15.27 -11.07
N ILE A 430 -16.69 -16.00 -11.96
CA ILE A 430 -15.24 -16.16 -11.93
C ILE A 430 -14.63 -15.90 -13.31
N LEU A 431 -13.35 -15.50 -13.34
CA LEU A 431 -12.60 -15.32 -14.59
C LEU A 431 -11.95 -16.64 -15.01
N ILE A 432 -12.11 -17.07 -16.27
CA ILE A 432 -11.53 -18.35 -16.74
C ILE A 432 -10.51 -18.18 -17.86
N HIS A 433 -10.47 -17.00 -18.49
CA HIS A 433 -9.51 -16.69 -19.54
C HIS A 433 -9.25 -15.19 -19.62
N GLY A 434 -8.08 -14.78 -20.11
CA GLY A 434 -7.84 -13.40 -20.54
C GLY A 434 -6.60 -12.75 -19.95
N THR A 435 -6.42 -11.47 -20.27
CA THR A 435 -5.26 -10.69 -19.84
C THR A 435 -5.53 -10.08 -18.46
N MET A 436 -4.79 -10.50 -17.45
CA MET A 436 -5.00 -10.03 -16.07
C MET A 436 -4.28 -8.71 -15.80
N LEU A 437 -4.99 -7.74 -15.23
CA LEU A 437 -4.38 -6.51 -14.74
C LEU A 437 -3.56 -6.81 -13.47
N MET A 438 -2.31 -6.39 -13.43
CA MET A 438 -1.43 -6.56 -12.26
C MET A 438 -1.35 -5.30 -11.41
N MET A 439 -1.34 -4.12 -12.04
CA MET A 439 -1.15 -2.86 -11.34
C MET A 439 -1.79 -1.72 -12.11
N THR A 440 -2.45 -0.83 -11.37
CA THR A 440 -2.82 0.51 -11.83
C THR A 440 -1.98 1.54 -11.07
N THR A 441 -1.46 2.54 -11.77
CA THR A 441 -0.65 3.60 -11.15
C THR A 441 -0.88 4.96 -11.84
N GLU A 442 -0.90 6.03 -11.04
CA GLU A 442 -0.93 7.42 -11.54
C GLU A 442 0.39 7.80 -12.23
N TYR A 443 1.48 7.12 -11.91
CA TYR A 443 2.75 7.33 -12.57
C TYR A 443 2.73 6.71 -13.98
N CYS A 444 2.97 7.54 -15.00
CA CYS A 444 2.97 7.11 -16.39
C CYS A 444 4.41 6.84 -16.90
N PRO A 445 4.92 5.60 -16.90
CA PRO A 445 6.28 5.31 -17.38
C PRO A 445 6.46 5.71 -18.84
N VAL A 446 5.45 5.51 -19.68
CA VAL A 446 5.48 5.87 -21.10
C VAL A 446 5.60 7.38 -21.27
N GLY A 447 4.74 8.15 -20.58
CA GLY A 447 4.75 9.61 -20.64
C GLY A 447 6.01 10.23 -20.06
N SER A 448 6.54 9.68 -18.96
CA SER A 448 7.73 10.20 -18.28
C SER A 448 9.03 9.86 -19.02
N LEU A 449 9.16 8.64 -19.55
CA LEU A 449 10.42 8.18 -20.16
C LEU A 449 10.49 8.42 -21.67
N VAL A 450 9.39 8.16 -22.38
CA VAL A 450 9.32 8.33 -23.84
C VAL A 450 8.76 9.70 -24.17
N GLY A 451 7.80 10.17 -23.37
CA GLY A 451 7.08 11.40 -23.63
C GLY A 451 7.71 12.67 -23.06
N GLY A 452 8.80 12.54 -22.30
CA GLY A 452 9.49 13.68 -21.68
C GLY A 452 8.76 14.35 -20.52
N ARG A 453 7.66 13.79 -19.99
CA ARG A 453 6.88 14.44 -18.92
C ARG A 453 7.72 14.62 -17.66
N GLN A 454 7.82 15.86 -17.15
CA GLN A 454 8.52 16.22 -15.91
C GLN A 454 7.93 17.48 -15.29
N THR A 455 8.40 17.90 -14.12
CA THR A 455 7.94 19.18 -13.52
C THR A 455 8.23 20.34 -14.47
N GLY A 456 7.18 21.08 -14.86
CA GLY A 456 7.28 22.24 -15.74
C GLY A 456 7.29 21.94 -17.25
N GLU A 457 7.26 20.67 -17.67
CA GLU A 457 7.14 20.32 -19.10
C GLU A 457 6.04 19.29 -19.31
N ASP A 458 5.29 19.45 -20.40
CA ASP A 458 4.20 18.55 -20.78
C ASP A 458 4.68 17.31 -21.54
N CYS A 459 3.83 16.29 -21.58
CA CYS A 459 4.09 15.05 -22.29
C CYS A 459 3.88 15.21 -23.80
N SER A 460 4.77 14.63 -24.62
CA SER A 460 4.59 14.55 -26.08
C SER A 460 3.53 13.54 -26.54
N MET A 461 2.80 12.92 -25.61
CA MET A 461 1.71 11.98 -25.87
C MET A 461 2.09 10.75 -26.72
N PRO A 462 3.22 10.07 -26.45
CA PRO A 462 3.71 8.97 -27.29
C PRO A 462 2.80 7.73 -27.26
N CYS A 463 1.91 7.61 -26.26
CA CYS A 463 0.97 6.52 -26.08
C CYS A 463 -0.23 6.53 -27.04
N VAL A 464 -0.45 7.60 -27.79
CA VAL A 464 -1.58 7.70 -28.73
C VAL A 464 -1.34 6.78 -29.93
N ASN A 465 -2.28 5.86 -30.17
CA ASN A 465 -2.23 4.86 -31.26
C ASN A 465 -0.97 3.97 -31.25
N LYS A 466 -0.32 3.84 -30.10
CA LYS A 466 0.89 3.01 -29.92
C LYS A 466 0.77 2.18 -28.66
N LYS A 467 1.29 0.96 -28.71
CA LYS A 467 1.34 0.04 -27.58
C LYS A 467 2.74 0.02 -26.98
N TYR A 468 2.82 -0.04 -25.66
CA TYR A 468 4.07 -0.10 -24.91
C TYR A 468 4.07 -1.29 -23.96
N GLY A 469 5.26 -1.68 -23.49
CA GLY A 469 5.42 -2.74 -22.50
C GLY A 469 6.66 -2.52 -21.64
N LEU A 470 6.61 -2.99 -20.40
CA LEU A 470 7.78 -3.05 -19.51
C LEU A 470 8.46 -4.39 -19.70
N LYS A 471 9.75 -4.38 -20.02
CA LYS A 471 10.54 -5.61 -20.18
C LYS A 471 11.30 -5.90 -18.88
N ASP A 472 11.13 -7.11 -18.35
CA ASP A 472 11.86 -7.55 -17.15
C ASP A 472 13.20 -8.23 -17.48
N ARG A 473 13.94 -8.64 -16.43
CA ARG A 473 15.22 -9.36 -16.55
C ARG A 473 15.11 -10.74 -17.18
N MET A 474 13.93 -11.34 -17.19
CA MET A 474 13.63 -12.64 -17.80
C MET A 474 13.12 -12.48 -19.24
N ASN A 475 13.15 -11.27 -19.78
CA ASN A 475 12.64 -10.89 -21.10
C ASN A 475 11.11 -10.98 -21.27
N PHE A 476 10.34 -11.13 -20.18
CA PHE A 476 8.90 -10.97 -20.26
C PHE A 476 8.54 -9.50 -20.52
N VAL A 477 7.58 -9.28 -21.41
CA VAL A 477 7.06 -7.95 -21.74
C VAL A 477 5.68 -7.81 -21.14
N PHE A 478 5.57 -7.00 -20.09
CA PHE A 478 4.33 -6.66 -19.40
C PHE A 478 3.64 -5.55 -20.19
N PRO A 479 2.48 -5.78 -20.84
CA PRO A 479 1.81 -4.75 -21.61
C PRO A 479 1.41 -3.57 -20.71
N VAL A 480 1.57 -2.35 -21.22
CA VAL A 480 1.15 -1.13 -20.51
C VAL A 480 0.21 -0.31 -21.36
N GLU A 481 -1.00 -0.10 -20.84
CA GLU A 481 -1.98 0.82 -21.42
C GLU A 481 -2.05 2.12 -20.62
N GLN A 482 -2.39 3.22 -21.28
CA GLN A 482 -2.61 4.52 -20.63
C GLN A 482 -4.04 4.96 -20.89
N ASP A 483 -4.79 5.27 -19.84
CA ASP A 483 -6.15 5.80 -20.04
C ASP A 483 -6.14 7.27 -20.49
N LYS A 484 -7.32 7.81 -20.81
CA LYS A 484 -7.53 9.21 -21.18
C LYS A 484 -7.14 10.22 -20.09
N TYR A 485 -6.85 9.77 -18.87
CA TYR A 485 -6.37 10.57 -17.75
C TYR A 485 -4.90 10.32 -17.42
N CYS A 486 -4.17 9.58 -18.29
CA CYS A 486 -2.75 9.25 -18.15
C CYS A 486 -2.42 8.32 -16.98
N ARG A 487 -3.39 7.61 -16.41
CA ARG A 487 -3.12 6.50 -15.50
C ARG A 487 -2.63 5.30 -16.30
N SER A 488 -1.65 4.59 -15.76
CA SER A 488 -1.05 3.42 -16.40
C SER A 488 -1.59 2.13 -15.82
N TYR A 489 -1.89 1.18 -16.72
CA TYR A 489 -2.43 -0.14 -16.44
C TYR A 489 -1.43 -1.16 -16.94
N ILE A 490 -0.80 -1.88 -16.01
CA ILE A 490 0.24 -2.86 -16.28
C ILE A 490 -0.38 -4.24 -16.20
N TYR A 491 -0.32 -4.98 -17.29
CA TYR A 491 -0.92 -6.29 -17.42
C TYR A 491 0.10 -7.42 -17.29
N ASN A 492 -0.38 -8.59 -16.89
CA ASN A 492 0.42 -9.80 -16.85
C ASN A 492 0.81 -10.21 -18.29
N PRO A 493 2.09 -10.53 -18.56
CA PRO A 493 2.50 -11.06 -19.86
C PRO A 493 1.77 -12.34 -20.21
N LYS A 494 1.50 -13.21 -19.22
CA LYS A 494 0.79 -14.48 -19.42
C LYS A 494 -0.71 -14.29 -19.25
N LYS A 495 -1.50 -14.82 -20.18
CA LYS A 495 -2.96 -14.86 -20.07
C LYS A 495 -3.41 -15.93 -19.08
N LEU A 496 -4.45 -15.65 -18.30
CA LEU A 496 -5.20 -16.66 -17.60
C LEU A 496 -5.81 -17.62 -18.64
N CYS A 497 -5.74 -18.92 -18.39
CA CYS A 497 -6.41 -19.91 -19.22
C CYS A 497 -6.75 -21.17 -18.41
N MET A 498 -8.05 -21.46 -18.32
CA MET A 498 -8.60 -22.60 -17.59
C MET A 498 -9.34 -23.58 -18.50
N ILE A 499 -9.09 -23.55 -19.82
CA ILE A 499 -9.77 -24.39 -20.82
C ILE A 499 -9.64 -25.89 -20.54
N GLU A 500 -8.46 -26.35 -20.08
CA GLU A 500 -8.21 -27.74 -19.69
C GLU A 500 -8.89 -28.13 -18.37
N HIS A 501 -9.52 -27.18 -17.67
CA HIS A 501 -10.07 -27.34 -16.32
C HIS A 501 -11.58 -27.11 -16.26
N ILE A 502 -12.27 -27.22 -17.40
CA ILE A 502 -13.72 -27.01 -17.50
C ILE A 502 -14.50 -27.91 -16.54
N ARG A 503 -14.07 -29.17 -16.34
CA ARG A 503 -14.72 -30.09 -15.41
C ARG A 503 -14.61 -29.63 -13.96
N GLU A 504 -13.41 -29.27 -13.52
CA GLU A 504 -13.17 -28.80 -12.15
C GLU A 504 -13.92 -27.50 -11.88
N LEU A 505 -13.94 -26.59 -12.86
CA LEU A 505 -14.72 -25.35 -12.81
C LEU A 505 -16.22 -25.61 -12.73
N ALA A 506 -16.74 -26.56 -13.52
CA ALA A 506 -18.16 -26.94 -13.47
C ALA A 506 -18.56 -27.49 -12.10
N GLY A 507 -17.64 -28.24 -11.46
CA GLY A 507 -17.81 -28.75 -10.10
C GLY A 507 -17.80 -27.68 -8.99
N LEU A 508 -17.53 -26.40 -9.30
CA LEU A 508 -17.62 -25.32 -8.31
C LEU A 508 -19.07 -24.89 -8.05
N GLY A 509 -19.94 -24.93 -9.06
CA GLY A 509 -21.33 -24.48 -8.95
C GLY A 509 -21.53 -22.95 -9.00
N VAL A 510 -20.56 -22.21 -9.55
CA VAL A 510 -20.67 -20.77 -9.85
C VAL A 510 -21.64 -20.51 -11.00
N ASP A 511 -22.26 -19.32 -11.06
CA ASP A 511 -23.33 -19.01 -12.02
C ASP A 511 -22.81 -18.48 -13.36
N SER A 512 -21.61 -17.91 -13.40
CA SER A 512 -21.06 -17.26 -14.58
C SER A 512 -19.54 -17.44 -14.70
N TRP A 513 -19.07 -17.64 -15.94
CA TRP A 513 -17.67 -17.66 -16.31
C TRP A 513 -17.36 -16.52 -17.26
N ARG A 514 -16.37 -15.69 -16.93
CA ARG A 514 -15.97 -14.56 -17.75
C ARG A 514 -14.67 -14.82 -18.51
N LEU A 515 -14.67 -14.47 -19.80
CA LEU A 515 -13.50 -14.28 -20.64
C LEU A 515 -13.11 -12.79 -20.63
N GLU A 516 -11.94 -12.44 -20.08
CA GLU A 516 -11.46 -11.06 -19.96
C GLU A 516 -10.64 -10.66 -21.20
N LEU A 517 -11.34 -10.19 -22.23
CA LEU A 517 -10.81 -9.90 -23.56
C LEU A 517 -10.89 -8.41 -23.94
N SER A 518 -10.94 -7.53 -22.95
CA SER A 518 -11.03 -6.08 -23.16
C SER A 518 -9.84 -5.50 -23.93
N ASN A 519 -8.68 -6.14 -23.90
CA ASN A 519 -7.49 -5.74 -24.68
C ASN A 519 -7.31 -6.52 -26.00
N ALA A 520 -8.21 -7.44 -26.33
CA ALA A 520 -8.13 -8.29 -27.52
C ALA A 520 -8.76 -7.61 -28.75
N GLY A 521 -8.25 -7.97 -29.93
CA GLY A 521 -8.85 -7.58 -31.21
C GLY A 521 -10.06 -8.45 -31.57
N PRO A 522 -10.89 -8.05 -32.56
CA PRO A 522 -12.10 -8.77 -32.93
C PRO A 522 -11.88 -10.24 -33.30
N ASP A 523 -10.80 -10.56 -34.01
CA ASP A 523 -10.49 -11.93 -34.44
C ASP A 523 -10.12 -12.82 -33.25
N GLU A 524 -9.27 -12.32 -32.34
CA GLU A 524 -8.95 -13.02 -31.11
C GLU A 524 -10.20 -13.25 -30.26
N VAL A 525 -11.09 -12.26 -30.16
CA VAL A 525 -12.36 -12.39 -29.42
C VAL A 525 -13.23 -13.49 -30.02
N ARG A 526 -13.45 -13.49 -31.34
CA ARG A 526 -14.25 -14.51 -32.02
C ARG A 526 -13.69 -15.90 -31.76
N ASN A 527 -12.40 -16.10 -32.07
CA ASN A 527 -11.77 -17.40 -32.01
C ASN A 527 -11.72 -17.92 -30.58
N THR A 528 -11.40 -17.07 -29.60
CA THR A 528 -11.42 -17.45 -28.19
C THR A 528 -12.81 -17.90 -27.73
N VAL A 529 -13.86 -17.15 -28.09
CA VAL A 529 -15.23 -17.50 -27.73
C VAL A 529 -15.66 -18.81 -28.40
N GLU A 530 -15.39 -19.00 -29.70
CA GLU A 530 -15.74 -20.22 -30.44
C GLU A 530 -15.05 -21.45 -29.83
N ILE A 531 -13.78 -21.33 -29.46
CA ILE A 531 -13.02 -22.40 -28.78
C ILE A 531 -13.65 -22.74 -27.44
N TYR A 532 -13.86 -21.74 -26.57
CA TYR A 532 -14.48 -21.99 -25.26
C TYR A 532 -15.89 -22.57 -25.40
N ARG A 533 -16.71 -22.04 -26.32
CA ARG A 533 -18.05 -22.54 -26.58
C ARG A 533 -18.00 -24.00 -27.04
N ARG A 534 -17.12 -24.36 -27.97
CA ARG A 534 -16.95 -25.73 -28.45
C ARG A 534 -16.58 -26.68 -27.31
N GLU A 535 -15.56 -26.36 -26.53
CA GLU A 535 -15.15 -27.20 -25.38
C GLU A 535 -16.28 -27.28 -24.33
N PHE A 536 -17.03 -26.19 -24.13
CA PHE A 536 -18.17 -26.13 -23.24
C PHE A 536 -19.30 -27.05 -23.72
N GLU A 537 -19.68 -27.03 -25.00
CA GLU A 537 -20.67 -27.97 -25.55
C GLU A 537 -20.19 -29.43 -25.48
N LEU A 538 -18.93 -29.70 -25.81
CA LEU A 538 -18.36 -31.06 -25.72
C LEU A 538 -18.49 -31.61 -24.30
N PHE A 539 -18.15 -30.80 -23.29
CA PHE A 539 -18.28 -31.19 -21.89
C PHE A 539 -19.74 -31.39 -21.45
N TYR A 540 -20.65 -30.45 -21.73
CA TYR A 540 -22.03 -30.54 -21.24
C TYR A 540 -22.90 -31.54 -22.03
N CYS A 541 -22.58 -31.86 -23.29
CA CYS A 541 -23.27 -32.90 -24.06
C CYS A 541 -22.83 -34.31 -23.68
N ASN A 542 -21.55 -34.54 -23.38
CA ASN A 542 -21.05 -35.84 -22.93
C ASN A 542 -19.92 -35.71 -21.89
N PRO A 543 -20.25 -35.46 -20.61
CA PRO A 543 -19.26 -35.22 -19.58
C PRO A 543 -18.28 -36.39 -19.43
N ARG A 544 -18.77 -37.64 -19.52
CA ARG A 544 -17.97 -38.86 -19.27
C ARG A 544 -16.82 -39.04 -20.26
N THR A 545 -16.98 -38.62 -21.51
CA THR A 545 -15.94 -38.78 -22.55
C THR A 545 -14.96 -37.62 -22.63
N TYR A 546 -15.26 -36.48 -21.98
CA TYR A 546 -14.39 -35.30 -21.97
C TYR A 546 -13.06 -35.53 -21.20
N ASP A 547 -12.99 -36.56 -20.36
CA ASP A 547 -11.90 -36.77 -19.38
C ASP A 547 -10.53 -37.13 -19.92
N ASN A 548 -10.42 -37.67 -21.14
CA ASN A 548 -9.14 -38.18 -21.64
C ASN A 548 -8.35 -37.17 -22.48
N VAL A 549 -8.97 -36.09 -22.96
CA VAL A 549 -8.34 -35.13 -23.92
C VAL A 549 -8.96 -33.72 -23.89
N GLY A 550 -9.92 -33.46 -23.00
CA GLY A 550 -10.72 -32.23 -23.00
C GLY A 550 -9.89 -30.96 -22.82
N GLY A 551 -10.11 -29.97 -23.71
CA GLY A 551 -9.43 -28.67 -23.64
C GLY A 551 -7.98 -28.64 -24.14
N GLU A 552 -7.30 -29.77 -24.39
CA GLU A 552 -5.92 -29.75 -24.93
C GLU A 552 -5.85 -29.13 -26.33
N THR A 553 -6.77 -29.51 -27.21
CA THR A 553 -6.90 -28.94 -28.56
C THR A 553 -7.22 -27.46 -28.47
N GLY A 554 -8.21 -27.08 -27.66
CA GLY A 554 -8.56 -25.67 -27.44
C GLY A 554 -7.37 -24.86 -26.90
N LYS A 555 -6.57 -25.41 -25.99
CA LYS A 555 -5.36 -24.72 -25.49
C LYS A 555 -4.29 -24.53 -26.57
N LYS A 556 -4.09 -25.51 -27.46
CA LYS A 556 -3.15 -25.40 -28.58
C LYS A 556 -3.59 -24.28 -29.54
N GLU A 557 -4.87 -24.22 -29.87
CA GLU A 557 -5.45 -23.16 -30.70
C GLU A 557 -5.34 -21.79 -30.02
N LEU A 558 -5.65 -21.70 -28.72
CA LEU A 558 -5.52 -20.44 -27.96
C LEU A 558 -4.06 -19.95 -27.86
N ALA A 559 -3.07 -20.84 -27.96
CA ALA A 559 -1.66 -20.48 -27.83
C ALA A 559 -1.19 -19.49 -28.92
N GLU A 560 -1.85 -19.48 -30.09
CA GLU A 560 -1.61 -18.51 -31.17
C GLU A 560 -1.79 -17.06 -30.69
N TYR A 561 -2.70 -16.86 -29.73
CA TYR A 561 -3.03 -15.54 -29.16
C TYR A 561 -2.26 -15.21 -27.89
N SER A 562 -1.39 -16.09 -27.39
CA SER A 562 -0.66 -15.89 -26.12
C SER A 562 0.82 -16.21 -26.24
N LYS A 563 1.60 -15.29 -26.83
CA LYS A 563 3.04 -15.45 -27.05
C LYS A 563 3.86 -15.75 -25.78
N ALA A 564 3.49 -15.16 -24.64
CA ALA A 564 4.19 -15.41 -23.38
C ALA A 564 3.72 -16.70 -22.65
N GLY A 565 2.74 -17.40 -23.23
CA GLY A 565 2.11 -18.58 -22.66
C GLY A 565 0.97 -18.26 -21.69
N PHE A 566 0.53 -19.28 -20.96
CA PHE A 566 -0.61 -19.21 -20.06
C PHE A 566 -0.21 -19.33 -18.58
N THR A 567 -1.09 -18.84 -17.72
CA THR A 567 -1.11 -19.09 -16.28
C THR A 567 -2.46 -19.64 -15.85
N LYS A 568 -2.49 -20.42 -14.78
CA LYS A 568 -3.72 -20.89 -14.13
C LYS A 568 -4.18 -19.96 -13.00
N GLY A 569 -3.60 -18.76 -12.92
CA GLY A 569 -3.83 -17.82 -11.82
C GLY A 569 -3.52 -18.46 -10.46
N HIS A 570 -4.34 -18.15 -9.46
CA HIS A 570 -4.20 -18.66 -8.10
C HIS A 570 -5.14 -19.85 -7.80
N TYR A 571 -5.92 -20.32 -8.78
CA TYR A 571 -6.90 -21.41 -8.62
C TYR A 571 -6.34 -22.66 -7.91
N TYR A 572 -5.05 -22.99 -8.11
CA TYR A 572 -4.40 -24.17 -7.53
C TYR A 572 -3.39 -23.88 -6.41
N ARG A 573 -2.89 -22.65 -6.29
CA ARG A 573 -1.77 -22.31 -5.39
C ARG A 573 -2.15 -21.34 -4.28
N GLY A 574 -3.26 -20.61 -4.46
CA GLY A 574 -3.66 -19.50 -3.61
C GLY A 574 -2.67 -18.34 -3.67
N VAL A 575 -2.96 -17.29 -2.91
CA VAL A 575 -1.92 -16.40 -2.39
C VAL A 575 -1.32 -17.15 -1.21
N LEU A 576 -0.03 -17.48 -1.25
CA LEU A 576 0.63 -18.14 -0.12
C LEU A 576 0.37 -17.28 1.13
N GLU A 577 -0.36 -17.81 2.11
CA GLU A 577 -0.52 -17.17 3.41
C GLU A 577 0.87 -17.13 4.05
N SER A 578 1.47 -15.93 4.05
CA SER A 578 2.80 -15.67 4.62
C SER A 578 2.76 -15.49 6.12
#